data_AF-S8DGX5-F1
#
_entry.id   AF-S8DGX5-F1
#
_cell.length_a   1.000
_cell.length_b   1.000
_cell.length_c   1.000
_cell.angle_alpha   90.00
_cell.angle_beta   90.00
_cell.angle_gamma   90.00
#
_symmetry.space_group_name_H-M   'P 1'
#
loop_
_entity.id
_entity.type
_entity.pdbx_description
1 polymer ?
#
loop_
_entity_poly.entity_id
_entity_poly.type
_entity_poly.pdbx_seq_one_letter_code
_entity_poly.pdbx_strand_id
1 'polypeptide(L)'
;CEHAYSLAQNLDPNSEGRGVLQFKTGLMSVIKQKLAKREGVSIDRSHDIARLREFYKQYREKHDVDKLREEEVKLRESGAFSGNLGELERKTVKRKRVLATLKVLGNVLEQLSKDVSPEEASRLIPDE
;
A
#
# COMPACT_ATOMS: atom_id res chain seq x y z
N CYS A 1 -9.72 3.96 2.87
CA CYS A 1 -10.26 5.33 2.67
C CYS A 1 -9.45 6.37 3.43
N GLU A 2 -9.23 6.19 4.73
CA GLU A 2 -8.47 7.13 5.58
C GLU A 2 -7.05 7.39 5.05
N HIS A 3 -6.27 6.33 4.77
CA HIS A 3 -4.93 6.48 4.17
C HIS A 3 -4.96 7.24 2.84
N ALA A 4 -5.89 6.91 1.94
CA ALA A 4 -6.03 7.58 0.66
C ALA A 4 -6.42 9.07 0.81
N TYR A 5 -7.23 9.40 1.81
CA TYR A 5 -7.59 10.79 2.11
C TYR A 5 -6.37 11.57 2.60
N SER A 6 -5.63 11.00 3.55
CA SER A 6 -4.39 11.60 4.07
C SER A 6 -3.35 11.80 2.95
N LEU A 7 -3.16 10.78 2.10
CA LEU A 7 -2.25 10.88 0.96
C LEU A 7 -2.67 11.99 -0.01
N ALA A 8 -3.95 12.06 -0.40
CA ALA A 8 -4.44 13.12 -1.28
C ALA A 8 -4.33 14.51 -0.66
N GLN A 9 -4.54 14.63 0.67
CA GLN A 9 -4.34 15.88 1.40
C GLN A 9 -2.87 16.32 1.39
N ASN A 10 -1.93 15.39 1.55
CA ASN A 10 -0.50 15.72 1.56
C ASN A 10 0.03 16.08 0.15
N LEU A 11 -0.53 15.46 -0.90
CA LEU A 11 -0.14 15.73 -2.29
C LEU A 11 -0.71 17.06 -2.81
N ASP A 12 -1.92 17.43 -2.40
CA ASP A 12 -2.57 18.68 -2.78
C ASP A 12 -3.31 19.29 -1.58
N PRO A 13 -2.58 20.01 -0.70
CA PRO A 13 -3.15 20.57 0.52
C PRO A 13 -4.23 21.63 0.22
N ASN A 14 -3.97 22.46 -0.78
CA ASN A 14 -4.81 23.59 -1.19
C ASN A 14 -5.99 23.16 -2.06
N SER A 15 -5.97 21.93 -2.58
CA SER A 15 -7.00 21.38 -3.48
C SER A 15 -7.17 22.23 -4.75
N GLU A 16 -6.05 22.62 -5.35
CA GLU A 16 -6.00 23.53 -6.50
C GLU A 16 -6.71 22.94 -7.74
N GLY A 17 -6.71 21.61 -7.85
CA GLY A 17 -7.44 20.87 -8.88
C GLY A 17 -8.85 20.47 -8.47
N ARG A 18 -9.86 20.82 -9.28
CA ARG A 18 -11.26 20.40 -9.08
C ARG A 18 -11.42 18.88 -8.90
N GLY A 19 -10.65 18.08 -9.65
CA GLY A 19 -10.70 16.61 -9.55
C GLY A 19 -10.22 16.08 -8.20
N VAL A 20 -9.10 16.60 -7.69
CA VAL A 20 -8.55 16.20 -6.38
C VAL A 20 -9.47 16.65 -5.25
N LEU A 21 -10.01 17.87 -5.33
CA LEU A 21 -11.00 18.37 -4.38
C LEU A 21 -12.23 17.44 -4.31
N GLN A 22 -12.80 17.06 -5.46
CA GLN A 22 -13.93 16.14 -5.52
C GLN A 22 -13.60 14.77 -4.94
N PHE A 23 -12.42 14.24 -5.25
CA PHE A 23 -11.95 12.97 -4.72
C PHE A 23 -11.81 13.00 -3.19
N LYS A 24 -11.14 14.00 -2.63
CA LYS A 24 -11.00 14.20 -1.17
C LYS A 24 -12.35 14.35 -0.49
N THR A 25 -13.26 15.12 -1.10
CA THR A 25 -14.63 15.30 -0.62
C THR A 25 -15.41 13.98 -0.59
N GLY A 26 -15.32 13.18 -1.66
CA GLY A 26 -15.93 11.86 -1.74
C GLY A 26 -15.40 10.90 -0.66
N LEU A 27 -14.07 10.86 -0.48
CA LEU A 27 -13.46 10.04 0.58
C LEU A 27 -13.91 10.47 1.97
N MET A 28 -13.94 11.78 2.25
CA MET A 28 -14.41 12.34 3.51
C MET A 28 -15.86 11.94 3.80
N SER A 29 -16.73 12.00 2.80
CA SER A 29 -18.13 11.58 2.92
C SER A 29 -18.25 10.10 3.31
N VAL A 30 -17.52 9.21 2.63
CA VAL A 30 -17.50 7.77 2.94
C VAL A 30 -16.98 7.51 4.36
N ILE A 31 -15.91 8.19 4.77
CA ILE A 31 -15.34 8.04 6.13
C ILE A 31 -16.38 8.46 7.18
N LYS A 32 -16.98 9.65 7.03
CA LYS A 32 -18.01 10.16 7.95
C LYS A 32 -19.21 9.22 8.04
N GLN A 33 -19.70 8.71 6.91
CA GLN A 33 -20.81 7.75 6.89
C GLN A 33 -20.46 6.44 7.63
N LYS A 34 -19.23 5.94 7.50
CA LYS A 34 -18.78 4.74 8.23
C LYS A 34 -18.67 4.98 9.72
N LEU A 35 -18.23 6.16 10.15
CA LEU A 35 -18.13 6.54 11.56
C LEU A 35 -19.52 6.76 12.18
N ALA A 36 -20.42 7.45 11.47
CA ALA A 36 -21.78 7.75 11.96
C ALA A 36 -22.61 6.48 12.21
N LYS A 37 -22.46 5.45 11.37
CA LYS A 37 -23.13 4.14 11.57
C LYS A 37 -22.68 3.39 12.82
N ARG A 38 -21.65 3.86 13.52
CA ARG A 38 -21.02 3.15 14.65
C ARG A 38 -21.17 3.86 16.00
N GLU A 39 -21.99 4.91 16.08
CA GLU A 39 -22.41 5.57 17.32
C GLU A 39 -21.28 6.00 18.30
N GLY A 40 -20.07 6.23 17.78
CA GLY A 40 -18.95 6.72 18.60
C GLY A 40 -18.20 5.67 19.42
N VAL A 41 -18.46 4.37 19.20
CA VAL A 41 -17.67 3.30 19.83
C VAL A 41 -16.24 3.33 19.28
N SER A 42 -15.24 3.28 20.17
CA SER A 42 -13.82 3.20 19.78
C SER A 42 -13.58 1.93 18.95
N ILE A 43 -12.83 2.07 17.85
CA ILE A 43 -12.55 0.96 16.94
C ILE A 43 -11.29 0.26 17.44
N ASP A 44 -11.44 -0.95 17.97
CA ASP A 44 -10.30 -1.87 18.09
C ASP A 44 -9.89 -2.33 16.68
N ARG A 45 -8.71 -1.88 16.25
CA ARG A 45 -8.13 -2.18 14.93
C ARG A 45 -7.19 -3.38 14.95
N SER A 46 -6.94 -3.99 16.11
CA SER A 46 -5.92 -5.03 16.29
C SER A 46 -6.14 -6.19 15.31
N HIS A 47 -7.39 -6.63 15.15
CA HIS A 47 -7.74 -7.71 14.23
C HIS A 47 -7.57 -7.34 12.75
N ASP A 48 -7.93 -6.11 12.38
CA ASP A 48 -7.77 -5.62 11.01
C ASP A 48 -6.29 -5.52 10.65
N ILE A 49 -5.45 -5.09 11.59
CA ILE A 49 -4.00 -5.02 11.39
C ILE A 49 -3.42 -6.43 11.24
N ALA A 50 -3.80 -7.38 12.11
CA ALA A 50 -3.34 -8.76 12.02
C ALA A 50 -3.69 -9.40 10.66
N ARG A 51 -4.92 -9.20 10.18
CA ARG A 51 -5.35 -9.65 8.86
C ARG A 51 -4.57 -8.99 7.72
N LEU A 52 -4.32 -7.68 7.81
CA LEU A 52 -3.59 -6.96 6.77
C LEU A 52 -2.12 -7.40 6.69
N ARG A 53 -1.48 -7.67 7.84
CA ARG A 53 -0.13 -8.23 7.88
C ARG A 53 -0.06 -9.61 7.25
N GLU A 54 -1.00 -10.49 7.61
CA GLU A 54 -1.04 -11.83 7.04
C GLU A 54 -1.23 -11.78 5.53
N PHE A 55 -2.13 -10.89 5.07
CA PHE A 55 -2.29 -10.64 3.65
C PHE A 55 -1.01 -10.11 2.98
N TYR A 56 -0.28 -9.19 3.62
CA TYR A 56 1.01 -8.69 3.13
C TYR A 56 2.01 -9.83 2.92
N LYS A 57 2.15 -10.72 3.91
CA LYS A 57 3.04 -11.88 3.85
C LYS A 57 2.63 -12.83 2.73
N GLN A 58 1.36 -13.24 2.69
CA GLN A 58 0.84 -14.13 1.65
C GLN A 58 0.98 -13.52 0.25
N TYR A 59 0.82 -12.21 0.11
CA TYR A 59 0.99 -11.52 -1.17
C TYR A 59 2.47 -11.53 -1.61
N ARG A 60 3.42 -11.34 -0.68
CA ARG A 60 4.85 -11.47 -0.98
C ARG A 60 5.20 -12.87 -1.47
N GLU A 61 4.77 -13.89 -0.72
CA GLU A 61 5.02 -15.30 -1.04
C GLU A 61 4.41 -15.70 -2.38
N LYS A 62 3.13 -15.38 -2.61
CA LYS A 62 2.42 -15.69 -3.86
C LYS A 62 3.07 -15.08 -5.11
N HIS A 63 3.80 -13.98 -4.95
CA HIS A 63 4.40 -13.25 -6.06
C HIS A 63 5.91 -13.43 -6.17
N ASP A 64 6.53 -14.29 -5.35
CA ASP A 64 7.98 -14.55 -5.34
C ASP A 64 8.78 -13.24 -5.36
N VAL A 65 8.46 -12.30 -4.47
CA VAL A 65 8.98 -10.92 -4.52
C VAL A 65 10.51 -10.88 -4.48
N ASP A 66 11.13 -11.75 -3.71
CA ASP A 66 12.60 -11.81 -3.59
C ASP A 66 13.23 -12.21 -4.92
N LYS A 67 12.64 -13.21 -5.58
CA LYS A 67 13.03 -13.61 -6.94
C LYS A 67 12.79 -12.49 -7.95
N LEU A 68 11.66 -11.79 -7.87
CA LEU A 68 11.37 -10.65 -8.75
C LEU A 68 12.38 -9.51 -8.60
N ARG A 69 12.91 -9.28 -7.40
CA ARG A 69 13.98 -8.30 -7.14
C ARG A 69 15.32 -8.79 -7.69
N GLU A 70 15.66 -10.06 -7.46
CA GLU A 70 16.90 -10.65 -7.98
C GLU A 70 16.93 -10.64 -9.52
N GLU A 71 15.84 -11.00 -10.18
CA GLU A 71 15.68 -10.92 -11.63
C GLU A 71 15.84 -9.48 -12.16
N GLU A 72 15.43 -8.47 -11.38
CA GLU A 72 15.59 -7.06 -11.74
C GLU A 72 17.05 -6.63 -11.74
N VAL A 73 17.78 -7.00 -10.69
CA VAL A 73 19.22 -6.73 -10.56
C VAL A 73 19.97 -7.39 -11.70
N LYS A 74 19.73 -8.68 -11.96
CA LYS A 74 20.36 -9.41 -13.06
C LYS A 74 20.07 -8.79 -14.43
N LEU A 75 18.85 -8.30 -14.67
CA LEU A 75 18.50 -7.62 -15.92
C LEU A 75 19.26 -6.29 -16.09
N ARG A 76 19.44 -5.53 -15.01
CA ARG A 76 20.23 -4.30 -15.05
C ARG A 76 21.72 -4.59 -15.30
N GLU A 77 22.26 -5.61 -14.65
CA GLU A 77 23.68 -5.98 -14.74
C GLU A 77 24.03 -6.60 -16.09
N SER A 78 23.15 -7.43 -16.64
CA SER A 78 23.43 -8.14 -17.89
C SER A 78 23.38 -7.26 -19.14
N GLY A 79 22.71 -6.10 -19.09
CA GLY A 79 22.55 -5.18 -20.23
C GLY A 79 21.88 -5.79 -21.47
N ALA A 80 21.52 -7.08 -21.42
CA ALA A 80 21.10 -7.88 -22.54
C ALA A 80 19.57 -7.89 -22.59
N PHE A 81 19.03 -7.12 -23.55
CA PHE A 81 17.66 -7.33 -24.00
C PHE A 81 17.61 -8.69 -24.70
N SER A 82 17.19 -9.72 -23.97
CA SER A 82 16.73 -10.97 -24.58
C SER A 82 15.69 -10.63 -25.65
N GLY A 83 15.82 -11.24 -26.84
CA GLY A 83 15.13 -10.86 -28.08
C GLY A 83 13.60 -10.95 -28.09
N ASN A 84 12.95 -11.11 -26.93
CA ASN A 84 11.51 -11.08 -26.76
C ASN A 84 11.05 -9.85 -25.94
N LEU A 85 11.10 -8.67 -26.58
CA LEU A 85 10.74 -7.38 -25.97
C LEU A 85 9.34 -7.40 -25.33
N GLY A 86 8.36 -8.02 -25.98
CA GLY A 86 6.98 -8.07 -25.48
C GLY A 86 6.81 -8.89 -24.20
N GLU A 87 7.59 -9.96 -24.01
CA GLU A 87 7.59 -10.72 -22.76
C GLU A 87 8.29 -9.93 -21.64
N LEU A 88 9.38 -9.23 -21.97
CA LEU A 88 10.11 -8.38 -21.04
C LEU A 88 9.26 -7.22 -20.50
N GLU A 89 8.46 -6.58 -21.38
CA GLU A 89 7.50 -5.56 -20.98
C GLU A 89 6.45 -6.11 -20.02
N ARG A 90 5.83 -7.26 -20.35
CA ARG A 90 4.84 -7.90 -19.46
C ARG A 90 5.41 -8.24 -18.09
N LYS A 91 6.64 -8.78 -18.04
CA LYS A 91 7.34 -9.06 -16.77
C LYS A 91 7.60 -7.79 -15.98
N THR A 92 8.06 -6.72 -16.64
CA THR A 92 8.31 -5.42 -16.02
C THR A 92 7.04 -4.80 -15.45
N VAL A 93 5.94 -4.80 -16.20
CA VAL A 93 4.64 -4.29 -15.76
C VAL A 93 4.13 -5.09 -14.56
N LYS A 94 4.20 -6.42 -14.62
CA LYS A 94 3.81 -7.30 -13.50
C LYS A 94 4.63 -6.98 -12.25
N ARG A 95 5.96 -6.88 -12.36
CA ARG A 95 6.86 -6.55 -11.25
C ARG A 95 6.53 -5.18 -10.65
N LYS A 96 6.41 -4.13 -11.47
CA LYS A 96 6.04 -2.78 -11.01
C LYS A 96 4.73 -2.79 -10.25
N ARG A 97 3.72 -3.53 -10.73
CA ARG A 97 2.41 -3.63 -10.08
C ARG A 97 2.48 -4.33 -8.71
N VAL A 98 3.21 -5.44 -8.63
CA VAL A 98 3.40 -6.19 -7.37
C VAL A 98 4.10 -5.31 -6.33
N LEU A 99 5.22 -4.68 -6.70
CA LEU A 99 5.98 -3.82 -5.78
C LEU A 99 5.19 -2.59 -5.35
N ALA A 100 4.46 -1.95 -6.27
CA ALA A 100 3.60 -0.82 -5.92
C ALA A 100 2.49 -1.21 -4.94
N THR A 101 1.92 -2.41 -5.11
CA THR A 101 0.88 -2.94 -4.21
C THR A 101 1.45 -3.19 -2.81
N LEU A 102 2.61 -3.84 -2.73
CA LEU A 102 3.31 -4.07 -1.46
C LEU A 102 3.68 -2.77 -0.75
N LYS A 103 4.14 -1.76 -1.50
CA LYS A 103 4.42 -0.43 -0.95
C LYS A 103 3.16 0.19 -0.31
N VAL A 104 2.02 0.13 -0.99
CA VAL A 104 0.76 0.65 -0.43
C VAL A 104 0.34 -0.14 0.81
N LEU A 105 0.42 -1.48 0.79
CA LEU A 105 0.09 -2.31 1.95
C LEU A 105 1.00 -2.00 3.15
N GLY A 106 2.30 -1.86 2.92
CA GLY A 106 3.28 -1.49 3.95
C GLY A 106 2.99 -0.12 4.55
N ASN A 107 2.73 0.89 3.72
CA ASN A 107 2.38 2.24 4.19
C ASN A 107 1.11 2.26 5.05
N VAL A 108 0.10 1.47 4.67
CA VAL A 108 -1.14 1.36 5.46
C VAL A 108 -0.87 0.67 6.80
N LEU A 109 -0.07 -0.40 6.81
CA LEU A 109 0.35 -1.07 8.05
C LEU A 109 1.11 -0.13 8.98
N GLU A 110 2.07 0.62 8.45
CA GLU A 110 2.85 1.60 9.23
C GLU A 110 1.92 2.67 9.84
N GLN A 111 0.99 3.20 9.05
CA GLN A 111 0.03 4.19 9.55
C GLN A 111 -0.85 3.62 10.66
N LEU A 112 -1.36 2.40 10.49
CA LEU A 112 -2.20 1.75 11.51
C LEU A 112 -1.40 1.41 12.78
N SER A 113 -0.09 1.17 12.65
CA SER A 113 0.78 0.83 13.79
C SER A 113 1.12 2.03 14.68
N LYS A 114 1.01 3.26 14.15
CA LYS A 114 1.17 4.51 14.92
C LYS A 114 0.03 4.72 15.94
N ASP A 115 -1.11 4.06 15.73
CA ASP A 115 -2.26 4.09 16.64
C ASP A 115 -2.15 3.03 17.76
N VAL A 116 -1.04 2.27 17.83
CA VAL A 116 -0.81 1.13 18.72
C VAL A 116 0.45 1.36 19.57
N SER A 117 0.62 0.68 20.72
CA SER A 117 1.77 0.92 21.62
C SER A 117 3.13 0.70 20.90
N PRO A 118 4.20 1.37 21.31
CA PRO A 118 5.54 1.24 20.70
C PRO A 118 6.05 -0.21 20.65
N GLU A 119 5.74 -1.01 21.68
CA GLU A 119 6.10 -2.42 21.79
C GLU A 119 5.36 -3.27 20.73
N GLU A 120 4.11 -2.94 20.44
CA GLU A 120 3.31 -3.59 19.42
C GLU A 120 3.71 -3.11 18.01
N ALA A 121 3.96 -1.81 17.84
CA ALA A 121 4.44 -1.19 16.60
C ALA A 121 5.71 -1.83 16.04
N SER A 122 6.69 -2.13 16.89
CA SER A 122 7.94 -2.80 16.49
C SER A 122 7.73 -4.19 15.89
N ARG A 123 6.67 -4.89 16.30
CA ARG A 123 6.28 -6.20 15.72
C ARG A 123 5.40 -6.03 14.47
N LEU A 124 4.83 -4.83 14.26
CA LEU A 124 3.83 -4.51 13.22
C LEU A 124 4.41 -4.01 11.91
N ILE A 125 5.63 -3.51 11.93
CA ILE A 125 6.32 -3.05 10.73
C ILE A 125 6.95 -4.27 10.03
N PRO A 126 6.62 -4.55 8.76
CA PRO A 126 7.30 -5.58 7.99
C PRO A 126 8.77 -5.18 7.79
N ASP A 127 9.71 -6.11 8.02
CA ASP A 127 11.11 -5.93 7.60
C ASP A 127 11.16 -5.73 6.08
N GLU A 128 11.94 -4.73 5.64
CA GLU A 128 11.99 -4.29 4.25
C GLU A 128 12.64 -5.30 3.29
#